data_AF-A0A2M8P9B4-F1
#
_entry.id   AF-A0A2M8P9B4-F1
#
_cell.length_a   1.000
_cell.length_b   1.000
_cell.length_c   1.000
_cell.angle_alpha   90.00
_cell.angle_beta   90.00
_cell.angle_gamma   90.00
#
_symmetry.space_group_name_H-M   'P 1'
#
loop_
_entity.id
_entity.type
_entity.pdbx_description
1 polymer ?
#
loop_
_entity_poly.entity_id
_entity_poly.type
_entity_poly.pdbx_seq_one_letter_code
_entity_poly.pdbx_strand_id
1 'polypeptide(L)'
;GTTGADFAKSLGGFEVVEYETTPEAMRALANGDVDAVIADDAPSKTILLNNPELNLAITVEALTVEYYGIAVRLECTELIEAINAGLAEVIKEGTYAEIYRKYFGVDPIKELQEGGEGLPSLN
;
A
#
# COMPACT_ATOMS: atom_id res chain seq x y z
N GLY A 1 -9.02 4.59 11.98
CA GLY A 1 -8.71 5.57 10.93
C GLY A 1 -7.55 5.06 10.11
N THR A 2 -7.65 5.17 8.80
CA THR A 2 -6.61 4.83 7.82
C THR A 2 -6.09 6.13 7.20
N THR A 3 -4.92 6.09 6.54
CA THR A 3 -4.41 7.22 5.75
C THR A 3 -5.43 7.67 4.69
N GLY A 4 -6.10 6.72 4.04
CA GLY A 4 -7.19 7.00 3.10
C GLY A 4 -8.39 7.73 3.73
N ALA A 5 -8.81 7.34 4.94
CA ALA A 5 -9.89 8.02 5.65
C ALA A 5 -9.50 9.45 6.07
N ASP A 6 -8.26 9.64 6.52
CA ASP A 6 -7.73 10.96 6.88
C ASP A 6 -7.60 11.86 5.64
N PHE A 7 -7.14 11.29 4.52
CA PHE A 7 -7.11 11.98 3.23
C PHE A 7 -8.51 12.40 2.77
N ALA A 8 -9.49 11.49 2.80
CA ALA A 8 -10.87 11.79 2.46
C ALA A 8 -11.43 12.97 3.29
N LYS A 9 -11.22 12.94 4.61
CA LYS A 9 -11.65 14.02 5.52
C LYS A 9 -10.97 15.36 5.20
N SER A 10 -9.72 15.33 4.74
CA SER A 10 -8.95 16.54 4.42
C SER A 10 -9.47 17.29 3.18
N LEU A 11 -10.08 16.59 2.22
CA LEU A 11 -10.60 17.20 0.99
C LEU A 11 -11.88 18.02 1.27
N GLY A 12 -12.74 17.53 2.16
CA GLY A 12 -14.03 18.16 2.47
C GLY A 12 -15.00 18.21 1.29
N GLY A 13 -16.24 18.65 1.56
CA GLY A 13 -17.27 18.80 0.52
C GLY A 13 -18.08 17.53 0.19
N PHE A 14 -17.91 16.47 0.98
CA PHE A 14 -18.67 15.23 0.89
C PHE A 14 -18.82 14.58 2.28
N GLU A 15 -19.76 13.64 2.40
CA GLU A 15 -19.91 12.82 3.60
C GLU A 15 -18.86 11.70 3.60
N VAL A 16 -18.16 11.53 4.73
CA VAL A 16 -17.18 10.45 4.89
C VAL A 16 -17.81 9.33 5.71
N VAL A 17 -17.97 8.16 5.08
CA VAL A 17 -18.41 6.93 5.73
C VAL A 17 -17.20 6.01 5.92
N GLU A 18 -16.90 5.65 7.17
CA GLU A 18 -15.83 4.70 7.48
C GLU A 18 -16.39 3.29 7.64
N TYR A 19 -15.71 2.31 7.05
CA TYR A 19 -15.97 0.88 7.22
C TYR A 19 -14.80 0.23 7.95
N GLU A 20 -15.04 -0.89 8.61
CA GLU A 20 -14.01 -1.58 9.40
C GLU A 20 -12.96 -2.22 8.47
N THR A 21 -13.38 -2.68 7.29
CA THR A 21 -12.49 -3.31 6.31
C THR A 21 -12.68 -2.80 4.88
N THR A 22 -11.62 -2.86 4.06
CA THR A 22 -11.69 -2.49 2.63
C THR A 22 -12.73 -3.32 1.85
N PRO A 23 -12.84 -4.65 2.04
CA PRO A 23 -13.89 -5.43 1.38
C PRO A 23 -15.32 -4.99 1.72
N GLU A 24 -15.57 -4.53 2.95
CA GLU A 24 -16.88 -3.97 3.33
C GLU A 24 -17.17 -2.67 2.61
N ALA A 25 -16.19 -1.74 2.55
CA ALA A 25 -16.31 -0.50 1.80
C ALA A 25 -16.59 -0.76 0.31
N MET A 26 -15.90 -1.72 -0.30
CA MET A 26 -16.13 -2.10 -1.69
C MET A 26 -17.51 -2.72 -1.91
N ARG A 27 -18.02 -3.52 -0.98
CA ARG A 27 -19.40 -4.04 -1.05
C ARG A 27 -20.43 -2.93 -0.95
N ALA A 28 -20.22 -1.96 -0.07
CA ALA A 28 -21.08 -0.78 0.01
C ALA A 28 -21.12 0.00 -1.31
N LEU A 29 -19.97 0.18 -1.97
CA LEU A 29 -19.90 0.79 -3.30
C LEU A 29 -20.65 -0.04 -4.35
N ALA A 30 -20.46 -1.37 -4.37
CA ALA A 30 -21.16 -2.25 -5.29
C ALA A 30 -22.69 -2.27 -5.08
N ASN A 31 -23.15 -2.04 -3.85
CA ASN A 31 -24.57 -1.92 -3.51
C ASN A 31 -25.15 -0.52 -3.79
N GLY A 32 -24.31 0.48 -4.06
CA GLY A 32 -24.72 1.87 -4.24
C GLY A 32 -24.96 2.63 -2.92
N ASP A 33 -24.44 2.15 -1.80
CA ASP A 33 -24.54 2.82 -0.50
C ASP A 33 -23.59 4.04 -0.40
N VAL A 34 -22.52 4.05 -1.21
CA VAL A 34 -21.55 5.15 -1.34
C VAL A 34 -21.18 5.36 -2.81
N ASP A 35 -20.80 6.59 -3.19
CA ASP A 35 -20.45 6.93 -4.57
C ASP A 35 -19.00 6.56 -4.96
N ALA A 36 -18.10 6.48 -3.98
CA ALA A 36 -16.69 6.18 -4.19
C ALA A 36 -16.04 5.59 -2.93
N VAL A 37 -14.93 4.88 -3.11
CA VAL A 37 -14.09 4.35 -2.03
C VAL A 37 -12.66 4.82 -2.24
N ILE A 38 -12.03 5.32 -1.17
CA ILE A 38 -10.60 5.65 -1.12
C ILE A 38 -9.91 4.57 -0.28
N ALA A 39 -9.00 3.83 -0.90
CA ALA A 39 -8.22 2.76 -0.27
C ALA A 39 -6.89 2.54 -1.00
N ASP A 40 -5.96 1.84 -0.36
CA ASP A 40 -4.65 1.51 -0.91
C ASP A 40 -4.76 0.71 -2.22
N ASP A 41 -3.91 1.04 -3.19
CA ASP A 41 -3.96 0.51 -4.56
C ASP A 41 -3.70 -1.00 -4.64
N ALA A 42 -2.60 -1.48 -4.03
CA ALA A 42 -2.20 -2.89 -4.09
C ALA A 42 -3.24 -3.88 -3.51
N PRO A 43 -3.76 -3.68 -2.27
CA PRO A 43 -4.82 -4.54 -1.76
C PRO A 43 -6.12 -4.35 -2.54
N SER A 44 -6.45 -3.15 -2.99
CA SER A 44 -7.66 -2.91 -3.79
C SER A 44 -7.63 -3.69 -5.11
N LYS A 45 -6.52 -3.65 -5.85
CA LYS A 45 -6.31 -4.47 -7.06
C LYS A 45 -6.48 -5.96 -6.76
N THR A 46 -5.88 -6.43 -5.67
CA THR A 46 -5.98 -7.85 -5.26
C THR A 46 -7.43 -8.24 -4.93
N ILE A 47 -8.18 -7.39 -4.23
CA ILE A 47 -9.59 -7.64 -3.90
C ILE A 47 -10.41 -7.69 -5.19
N LEU A 48 -10.28 -6.72 -6.09
CA LEU A 48 -11.06 -6.67 -7.33
C LEU A 48 -10.74 -7.84 -8.27
N LEU A 49 -9.47 -8.25 -8.37
CA LEU A 49 -9.07 -9.43 -9.15
C LEU A 49 -9.69 -10.73 -8.63
N ASN A 50 -9.86 -10.85 -7.31
CA ASN A 50 -10.42 -12.04 -6.67
C ASN A 50 -11.95 -12.00 -6.54
N ASN A 51 -12.59 -10.85 -6.75
CA ASN A 51 -14.03 -10.63 -6.57
C ASN A 51 -14.62 -9.90 -7.79
N PRO A 52 -14.55 -10.49 -9.01
CA PRO A 52 -15.03 -9.84 -10.24
C PRO A 52 -16.53 -9.53 -10.22
N GLU A 53 -17.30 -10.22 -9.37
CA GLU A 53 -18.74 -9.99 -9.18
C GLU A 53 -19.06 -8.62 -8.57
N LEU A 54 -18.10 -7.97 -7.90
CA LEU A 54 -18.29 -6.61 -7.41
C LEU A 54 -18.49 -5.61 -8.56
N ASN A 55 -17.99 -5.92 -9.76
CA ASN A 55 -18.10 -5.08 -10.95
C ASN A 55 -17.66 -3.62 -10.72
N LEU A 56 -16.54 -3.46 -10.01
CA LEU A 56 -15.94 -2.17 -9.70
C LEU A 56 -14.66 -1.95 -10.51
N ALA A 57 -14.28 -0.68 -10.67
CA ALA A 57 -13.05 -0.29 -11.32
C ALA A 57 -12.31 0.78 -10.51
N ILE A 58 -10.98 0.76 -10.57
CA ILE A 58 -10.14 1.86 -10.10
C ILE A 58 -10.09 2.90 -11.22
N THR A 59 -10.57 4.12 -10.95
CA THR A 59 -10.78 5.16 -11.97
C THR A 59 -9.83 6.35 -11.87
N VAL A 60 -9.01 6.40 -10.82
CA VAL A 60 -8.06 7.49 -10.55
C VAL A 60 -6.67 6.93 -10.29
N GLU A 61 -5.65 7.73 -10.61
CA GLU A 61 -4.29 7.48 -10.17
C GLU A 61 -4.16 7.66 -8.66
N ALA A 62 -3.04 7.19 -8.09
CA ALA A 62 -2.77 7.30 -6.67
C ALA A 62 -2.89 8.76 -6.19
N LEU A 63 -3.75 8.97 -5.18
CA LEU A 63 -4.04 10.30 -4.63
C LEU A 63 -2.93 10.77 -3.68
N THR A 64 -2.19 9.81 -3.10
CA THR A 64 -1.05 10.01 -2.20
C THR A 64 0.09 9.07 -2.59
N VAL A 65 1.33 9.47 -2.28
CA VAL A 65 2.50 8.58 -2.32
C VAL A 65 2.81 8.18 -0.89
N GLU A 66 2.72 6.89 -0.60
CA GLU A 66 2.92 6.32 0.73
C GLU A 66 4.02 5.26 0.67
N TYR A 67 5.00 5.37 1.57
CA TYR A 67 6.07 4.39 1.72
C TYR A 67 5.73 3.45 2.87
N TYR A 68 5.72 2.15 2.58
CA TYR A 68 5.54 1.13 3.60
C TYR A 68 6.86 0.87 4.35
N GLY A 69 6.77 0.67 5.67
CA GLY A 69 7.93 0.41 6.52
C GLY A 69 7.67 -0.72 7.52
N ILE A 70 8.76 -1.33 8.00
CA ILE A 70 8.73 -2.32 9.08
C ILE A 70 8.81 -1.57 10.42
N ALA A 71 7.72 -1.58 11.18
CA ALA A 71 7.65 -0.87 12.45
C ALA A 71 8.42 -1.62 13.55
N VAL A 72 9.33 -0.89 14.22
CA VAL A 72 10.14 -1.40 15.33
C VAL A 72 10.14 -0.36 16.45
N ARG A 73 10.23 -0.80 17.72
CA ARG A 73 10.46 0.10 18.86
C ARG A 73 11.78 0.84 18.67
N LEU A 74 11.77 2.16 18.85
CA LEU A 74 12.91 3.04 18.52
C LEU A 74 14.17 2.71 19.33
N GLU A 75 14.00 2.22 20.55
CA GLU A 75 15.10 1.80 21.42
C GLU A 75 15.74 0.46 21.02
N CYS A 76 15.13 -0.31 20.12
CA CYS A 76 15.68 -1.58 19.64
C CYS A 76 16.65 -1.37 18.47
N THR A 77 17.71 -0.59 18.70
CA THR A 77 18.64 -0.15 17.64
C THR A 77 19.32 -1.32 16.91
N GLU A 78 19.75 -2.36 17.63
CA GLU A 78 20.34 -3.56 17.01
C GLU A 78 19.38 -4.28 16.06
N LEU A 79 18.08 -4.32 16.40
CA LEU A 79 17.06 -4.91 15.54
C LEU A 79 16.78 -4.05 14.31
N ILE A 80 16.75 -2.72 14.48
CA ILE A 80 16.59 -1.76 13.38
C ILE A 80 17.75 -1.92 12.39
N GLU A 81 18.99 -1.96 12.87
CA GLU A 81 20.18 -2.17 12.04
C GLU A 81 20.14 -3.51 11.32
N ALA A 82 19.80 -4.60 12.01
CA ALA A 82 19.72 -5.93 11.42
C ALA A 82 18.63 -6.02 10.33
N ILE A 83 17.45 -5.43 10.54
CA ILE A 83 16.37 -5.37 9.55
C ILE A 83 16.82 -4.58 8.32
N ASN A 84 17.41 -3.40 8.52
CA ASN A 84 17.86 -2.55 7.41
C ASN A 84 18.96 -3.22 6.59
N ALA A 85 19.95 -3.84 7.25
CA ALA A 85 21.02 -4.57 6.57
C ALA A 85 20.48 -5.79 5.80
N GLY A 86 19.60 -6.59 6.42
CA GLY A 86 18.98 -7.74 5.76
C GLY A 86 18.13 -7.34 4.55
N LEU A 87 17.34 -6.27 4.66
CA LEU A 87 16.54 -5.75 3.56
C LEU A 87 17.42 -5.27 2.40
N ALA A 88 18.51 -4.56 2.71
CA ALA A 88 19.46 -4.10 1.69
C ALA A 88 20.09 -5.26 0.92
N GLU A 89 20.48 -6.34 1.61
CA GLU A 89 21.06 -7.52 0.95
C GLU A 89 20.04 -8.24 0.06
N VAL A 90 18.81 -8.45 0.54
CA VAL A 90 17.73 -9.10 -0.23
C VAL A 90 17.36 -8.30 -1.49
N ILE A 91 17.50 -6.97 -1.45
CA ILE A 91 17.28 -6.10 -2.61
C ILE A 91 18.44 -6.20 -3.60
N LYS A 92 19.68 -6.12 -3.12
CA LYS A 92 20.90 -6.26 -3.92
C LYS A 92 21.00 -7.61 -4.62
N GLU A 93 20.60 -8.69 -3.95
CA GLU A 93 20.56 -10.04 -4.53
C GLU A 93 19.44 -10.23 -5.55
N GLY A 94 18.51 -9.29 -5.67
CA GLY A 94 17.36 -9.37 -6.59
C GLY A 94 16.18 -10.18 -6.05
N THR A 95 16.35 -10.88 -4.92
CA THR A 95 15.29 -11.65 -4.23
C THR A 95 14.06 -10.80 -3.94
N TYR A 96 14.23 -9.54 -3.55
CA TYR A 96 13.11 -8.61 -3.36
C TYR A 96 12.30 -8.42 -4.64
N ALA A 97 12.97 -8.21 -5.78
CA ALA A 97 12.31 -8.01 -7.07
C ALA A 97 11.58 -9.29 -7.53
N GLU A 98 12.11 -10.47 -7.22
CA GLU A 98 11.41 -11.74 -7.47
C GLU A 98 10.11 -11.87 -6.66
N ILE A 99 10.17 -11.54 -5.37
CA ILE A 99 8.99 -11.51 -4.48
C ILE A 99 7.99 -10.49 -5.00
N TYR A 100 8.44 -9.28 -5.35
CA TYR A 100 7.58 -8.20 -5.83
C TYR A 100 6.86 -8.60 -7.12
N ARG A 101 7.56 -9.16 -8.11
CA ARG A 101 6.95 -9.68 -9.34
C ARG A 101 5.96 -10.81 -9.07
N LYS A 102 6.26 -11.72 -8.14
CA LYS A 102 5.36 -12.82 -7.78
C LYS A 102 4.00 -12.33 -7.29
N TYR A 103 3.97 -11.26 -6.49
CA TYR A 103 2.74 -10.76 -5.87
C TYR A 103 2.05 -9.66 -6.69
N PHE A 104 2.80 -8.87 -7.47
CA PHE A 104 2.26 -7.68 -8.15
C PHE A 104 2.39 -7.72 -9.68
N GLY A 105 3.09 -8.70 -10.25
CA GLY A 105 3.21 -8.89 -11.70
C GLY A 105 4.05 -7.84 -12.44
N VAL A 106 4.67 -6.90 -11.72
CA VAL A 106 5.51 -5.82 -12.23
C VAL A 106 6.82 -5.75 -11.46
N ASP A 107 7.80 -5.00 -11.95
CA ASP A 107 9.01 -4.70 -11.17
C ASP A 107 8.72 -3.64 -10.10
N PRO A 108 9.47 -3.65 -8.97
CA PRO A 108 9.38 -2.59 -7.98
C PRO A 108 9.75 -1.24 -8.58
N ILE A 109 9.18 -0.16 -8.04
CA ILE A 109 9.55 1.22 -8.41
C ILE A 109 11.06 1.47 -8.16
N LYS A 110 11.64 2.45 -8.85
CA LYS A 110 13.09 2.71 -8.82
C LYS A 110 13.62 2.96 -7.41
N GLU A 111 12.80 3.58 -6.57
CA GLU A 111 13.09 3.91 -5.18
C GLU A 111 13.30 2.66 -4.32
N LEU A 112 12.71 1.51 -4.72
CA LEU A 112 12.80 0.21 -4.05
C LEU A 112 13.72 -0.78 -4.79
N GLN A 113 14.51 -0.29 -5.75
CA GLN A 113 15.55 -1.06 -6.43
C GLN A 113 16.93 -0.77 -5.80
N GLU A 114 17.95 -1.57 -6.15
CA GLU A 114 19.32 -1.34 -5.68
C GLU A 114 19.78 0.11 -5.98
N GLY A 115 20.19 0.84 -4.93
CA GLY A 115 20.59 2.24 -5.02
C GLY A 115 19.44 3.27 -5.07
N GLY A 116 18.18 2.83 -4.91
CA GLY A 116 17.01 3.71 -4.84
C GLY A 116 16.92 4.51 -3.54
N GLU A 117 16.30 5.69 -3.60
CA GLU A 117 16.16 6.62 -2.46
C GLU A 117 15.21 6.12 -1.36
N GLY A 118 14.41 5.08 -1.64
CA GLY A 118 13.52 4.44 -0.66
C GLY A 118 14.21 3.36 0.18
N LEU A 119 15.49 3.09 -0.05
CA LEU A 119 16.26 2.12 0.72
C LEU A 119 16.73 2.74 2.05
N PRO A 120 16.83 1.94 3.14
CA PRO A 120 17.44 2.40 4.37
C PRO A 120 18.85 2.91 4.09
N SER A 121 19.13 4.16 4.46
CA SER A 121 20.49 4.68 4.47
C SER A 121 21.29 3.91 5.53
N LEU A 122 22.31 3.17 5.13
CA LEU A 122 23.24 2.49 6.05
C LEU A 122 24.24 3.47 6.73
N ASN A 123 23.93 4.78 6.73
CA ASN A 123 24.81 5.85 7.21
C ASN A 123 24.37 6.37 8.57
#